data_AF-A0A6G3Z7U0-F1
#
_entry.id   AF-A0A6G3Z7U0-F1
#
_cell.length_a   1.000
_cell.length_b   1.000
_cell.length_c   1.000
_cell.angle_alpha   90.00
_cell.angle_beta   90.00
_cell.angle_gamma   90.00
#
_symmetry.space_group_name_H-M   'P 1'
#
loop_
_entity.id
_entity.type
_entity.pdbx_description
1 polymer ?
#
loop_
_entity_poly.entity_id
_entity_poly.type
_entity_poly.pdbx_seq_one_letter_code
_entity_poly.pdbx_strand_id
1 'polypeptide(L)'
;MGADLSYAYLKNSKCLGTWFRQSNLFRTDFREAILLGADFEKARLCEANLTRANLRQAKLIGTNLTEADLTAVDLDEIEWNSRTQWSNAIGLHTARNIPEELHKHPEFSAAFILSQGIELVRTGSVEEALTAYKEAQRIMPHLKISAHSWNQLCWFGTLHGYASNVLFAGNSAVAIAPENWDFRDSQAVARGASGDLEGAHDDLKFILEKNSWNASENVKRIRRKWISLIETGVNPFTADELHIVRETEA
;
A
#
# COMPACT_ATOMS: atom_id res chain seq x y z
N MET A 1 29.67 10.91 1.11
CA MET A 1 28.42 11.44 0.53
C MET A 1 27.92 10.37 -0.42
N GLY A 2 26.71 9.84 -0.22
CA GLY A 2 26.12 8.84 -1.11
C GLY A 2 25.64 9.47 -2.42
N ALA A 3 25.40 8.64 -3.43
CA ALA A 3 24.89 9.09 -4.73
C ALA A 3 23.39 9.43 -4.63
N ASP A 4 22.92 10.40 -5.43
CA ASP A 4 21.50 10.58 -5.66
C ASP A 4 21.09 9.84 -6.94
N LEU A 5 20.30 8.79 -6.74
CA LEU A 5 19.74 7.91 -7.76
C LEU A 5 18.22 7.85 -7.62
N SER A 6 17.61 8.84 -6.96
CA SER A 6 16.17 8.90 -6.83
C SER A 6 15.51 8.89 -8.21
N TYR A 7 14.41 8.13 -8.33
CA TYR A 7 13.68 7.90 -9.58
C TYR A 7 14.51 7.22 -10.70
N ALA A 8 15.69 6.68 -10.43
CA ALA A 8 16.47 5.99 -11.45
C ALA A 8 15.79 4.70 -11.94
N TYR A 9 16.00 4.37 -13.22
CA TYR A 9 15.51 3.14 -13.84
C TYR A 9 16.64 2.11 -13.91
N LEU A 10 16.65 1.18 -12.96
CA LEU A 10 17.65 0.12 -12.79
C LEU A 10 17.03 -1.29 -12.91
N LYS A 11 15.88 -1.40 -13.57
CA LYS A 11 15.22 -2.68 -13.87
C LYS A 11 16.18 -3.59 -14.63
N ASN A 12 16.24 -4.88 -14.27
CA ASN A 12 17.13 -5.89 -14.86
C ASN A 12 18.64 -5.57 -14.77
N SER A 13 19.04 -4.59 -13.96
CA SER A 13 20.44 -4.21 -13.82
C SER A 13 21.26 -5.28 -13.09
N LYS A 14 22.56 -5.32 -13.38
CA LYS A 14 23.54 -6.16 -12.69
C LYS A 14 24.33 -5.29 -11.73
N CYS A 15 23.88 -5.19 -10.49
CA CYS A 15 24.48 -4.40 -9.43
C CYS A 15 25.16 -5.27 -8.35
N LEU A 16 25.76 -6.38 -8.78
CA LEU A 16 26.49 -7.32 -7.92
C LEU A 16 27.54 -6.57 -7.08
N GLY A 17 27.46 -6.67 -5.75
CA GLY A 17 28.41 -6.04 -4.83
C GLY A 17 28.47 -4.50 -4.89
N THR A 18 27.48 -3.84 -5.52
CA THR A 18 27.53 -2.40 -5.73
C THR A 18 27.41 -1.63 -4.42
N TRP A 19 28.18 -0.55 -4.27
CA TRP A 19 28.17 0.29 -3.07
C TRP A 19 27.12 1.40 -3.18
N PHE A 20 25.98 1.18 -2.53
CA PHE A 20 24.89 2.14 -2.39
C PHE A 20 24.85 2.82 -1.00
N ARG A 21 25.93 2.71 -0.21
CA ARG A 21 26.01 3.30 1.13
C ARG A 21 25.59 4.76 1.14
N GLN A 22 24.66 5.11 2.03
CA GLN A 22 24.13 6.47 2.21
C GLN A 22 23.52 7.09 0.94
N SER A 23 23.26 6.31 -0.11
CA SER A 23 22.67 6.82 -1.34
C SER A 23 21.19 7.14 -1.15
N ASN A 24 20.71 8.14 -1.89
CA ASN A 24 19.29 8.40 -2.06
C ASN A 24 18.79 7.53 -3.22
N LEU A 25 18.00 6.51 -2.90
CA LEU A 25 17.39 5.57 -3.84
C LEU A 25 15.86 5.66 -3.82
N PHE A 26 15.33 6.80 -3.36
CA PHE A 26 13.90 7.05 -3.30
C PHE A 26 13.21 6.78 -4.64
N ARG A 27 12.18 5.93 -4.66
CA ARG A 27 11.44 5.55 -5.87
C ARG A 27 12.29 5.00 -7.02
N THR A 28 13.44 4.41 -6.72
CA THR A 28 14.26 3.74 -7.74
C THR A 28 13.57 2.46 -8.19
N ASP A 29 13.58 2.20 -9.50
CA ASP A 29 13.08 0.95 -10.07
C ASP A 29 14.22 -0.07 -10.15
N PHE A 30 14.22 -1.04 -9.22
CA PHE A 30 15.13 -2.18 -9.16
C PHE A 30 14.44 -3.50 -9.53
N ARG A 31 13.32 -3.47 -10.25
CA ARG A 31 12.60 -4.70 -10.63
C ARG A 31 13.54 -5.68 -11.30
N GLU A 32 13.51 -6.93 -10.85
CA GLU A 32 14.31 -8.02 -11.43
C GLU A 32 15.84 -7.74 -11.42
N ALA A 33 16.32 -6.77 -10.63
CA ALA A 33 17.74 -6.46 -10.53
C ALA A 33 18.52 -7.52 -9.75
N ILE A 34 19.76 -7.75 -10.15
CA ILE A 34 20.71 -8.59 -9.42
C ILE A 34 21.50 -7.70 -8.48
N LEU A 35 21.13 -7.70 -7.20
CA LEU A 35 21.72 -6.91 -6.12
C LEU A 35 22.47 -7.80 -5.10
N LEU A 36 22.88 -9.00 -5.53
CA LEU A 36 23.63 -9.96 -4.72
C LEU A 36 24.85 -9.27 -4.08
N GLY A 37 24.98 -9.32 -2.76
CA GLY A 37 26.08 -8.70 -2.02
C GLY A 37 26.11 -7.17 -2.05
N ALA A 38 25.09 -6.49 -2.58
CA ALA A 38 25.08 -5.03 -2.66
C ALA A 38 25.02 -4.40 -1.26
N ASP A 39 25.65 -3.23 -1.12
CA ASP A 39 25.81 -2.56 0.15
C ASP A 39 24.90 -1.33 0.25
N PHE A 40 23.79 -1.47 0.96
CA PHE A 40 22.79 -0.42 1.17
C PHE A 40 22.92 0.24 2.54
N GLU A 41 24.06 0.13 3.25
CA GLU A 41 24.17 0.68 4.61
C GLU A 41 23.72 2.16 4.64
N LYS A 42 22.69 2.45 5.44
CA LYS A 42 22.06 3.78 5.59
C LYS A 42 21.50 4.38 4.29
N ALA A 43 21.23 3.58 3.27
CA ALA A 43 20.58 4.04 2.05
C ALA A 43 19.10 4.31 2.29
N ARG A 44 18.55 5.24 1.50
CA ARG A 44 17.12 5.58 1.49
C ARG A 44 16.45 4.89 0.31
N LEU A 45 15.78 3.77 0.56
CA LEU A 45 15.00 2.99 -0.43
C LEU A 45 13.49 3.20 -0.27
N CYS A 46 13.04 4.29 0.37
CA CYS A 46 11.60 4.52 0.53
C CYS A 46 10.91 4.53 -0.83
N GLU A 47 9.77 3.82 -0.91
CA GLU A 47 8.97 3.68 -2.14
C GLU A 47 9.73 3.11 -3.34
N ALA A 48 10.91 2.51 -3.14
CA ALA A 48 11.64 1.85 -4.22
C ALA A 48 10.91 0.57 -4.65
N ASN A 49 10.98 0.25 -5.94
CA ASN A 49 10.42 -1.00 -6.45
C ASN A 49 11.52 -2.06 -6.57
N LEU A 50 11.48 -3.07 -5.70
CA LEU A 50 12.41 -4.20 -5.66
C LEU A 50 11.72 -5.52 -6.05
N THR A 51 10.57 -5.46 -6.74
CA THR A 51 9.83 -6.67 -7.13
C THR A 51 10.74 -7.64 -7.87
N ARG A 52 10.82 -8.88 -7.36
CA ARG A 52 11.66 -9.98 -7.87
C ARG A 52 13.17 -9.68 -7.89
N ALA A 53 13.64 -8.65 -7.18
CA ALA A 53 15.07 -8.39 -7.06
C ALA A 53 15.75 -9.50 -6.25
N ASN A 54 17.02 -9.75 -6.56
CA ASN A 54 17.87 -10.67 -5.81
C ASN A 54 18.72 -9.85 -4.83
N LEU A 55 18.33 -9.82 -3.55
CA LEU A 55 19.06 -9.14 -2.47
C LEU A 55 19.90 -10.11 -1.63
N ARG A 56 20.18 -11.32 -2.13
CA ARG A 56 20.95 -12.30 -1.37
C ARG A 56 22.27 -11.69 -0.91
N GLN A 57 22.69 -11.94 0.33
CA GLN A 57 23.93 -11.40 0.91
C GLN A 57 24.04 -9.86 0.95
N ALA A 58 22.96 -9.12 0.67
CA ALA A 58 23.00 -7.66 0.68
C ALA A 58 23.07 -7.09 2.10
N LYS A 59 23.72 -5.93 2.25
CA LYS A 59 23.82 -5.23 3.54
C LYS A 59 22.75 -4.17 3.66
N LEU A 60 21.73 -4.44 4.46
CA LEU A 60 20.58 -3.56 4.72
C LEU A 60 20.69 -2.80 6.06
N ILE A 61 21.88 -2.76 6.66
CA ILE A 61 22.14 -2.13 7.97
C ILE A 61 21.70 -0.66 7.97
N GLY A 62 20.67 -0.33 8.77
CA GLY A 62 20.12 1.03 8.84
C GLY A 62 19.49 1.54 7.55
N THR A 63 19.15 0.64 6.61
CA THR A 63 18.45 0.99 5.36
C THR A 63 17.00 1.33 5.66
N ASN A 64 16.48 2.36 4.99
CA ASN A 64 15.06 2.67 5.04
C ASN A 64 14.32 2.04 3.85
N LEU A 65 13.54 0.98 4.10
CA LEU A 65 12.68 0.30 3.11
C LEU A 65 11.19 0.65 3.32
N THR A 66 10.88 1.76 4.00
CA THR A 66 9.49 2.18 4.23
C THR A 66 8.75 2.31 2.90
N GLU A 67 7.60 1.65 2.78
CA GLU A 67 6.77 1.63 1.56
C GLU A 67 7.47 1.06 0.31
N ALA A 68 8.61 0.38 0.45
CA ALA A 68 9.25 -0.30 -0.68
C ALA A 68 8.44 -1.53 -1.11
N ASP A 69 8.40 -1.80 -2.41
CA ASP A 69 7.81 -3.02 -2.96
C ASP A 69 8.83 -4.16 -2.94
N LEU A 70 8.62 -5.11 -2.04
CA LEU A 70 9.47 -6.29 -1.80
C LEU A 70 8.83 -7.58 -2.33
N THR A 71 7.86 -7.46 -3.25
CA THR A 71 7.16 -8.62 -3.82
C THR A 71 8.15 -9.61 -4.42
N ALA A 72 8.12 -10.87 -3.97
CA ALA A 72 8.97 -11.97 -4.42
C ALA A 72 10.49 -11.69 -4.38
N VAL A 73 10.94 -10.74 -3.55
CA VAL A 73 12.37 -10.45 -3.34
C VAL A 73 13.06 -11.63 -2.65
N ASP A 74 14.33 -11.86 -2.95
CA ASP A 74 15.13 -12.89 -2.29
C ASP A 74 15.96 -12.27 -1.16
N LEU A 75 15.68 -12.62 0.10
CA LEU A 75 16.35 -12.09 1.30
C LEU A 75 17.35 -13.07 1.93
N ASP A 76 17.79 -14.09 1.19
CA ASP A 76 18.74 -15.06 1.70
C ASP A 76 20.03 -14.39 2.22
N GLU A 77 20.46 -14.73 3.43
CA GLU A 77 21.72 -14.24 4.02
C GLU A 77 21.89 -12.70 4.07
N ILE A 78 20.81 -11.90 4.10
CA ILE A 78 20.94 -10.44 4.26
C ILE A 78 21.57 -10.06 5.61
N GLU A 79 22.40 -9.02 5.61
CA GLU A 79 22.86 -8.36 6.85
C GLU A 79 21.88 -7.23 7.21
N TRP A 80 21.28 -7.27 8.40
CA TRP A 80 20.34 -6.25 8.88
C TRP A 80 20.55 -5.97 10.38
N ASN A 81 19.94 -4.90 10.89
CA ASN A 81 19.92 -4.62 12.32
C ASN A 81 18.63 -3.90 12.74
N SER A 82 18.51 -3.55 14.02
CA SER A 82 17.34 -2.86 14.57
C SER A 82 17.08 -1.45 14.03
N ARG A 83 17.95 -0.92 13.17
CA ARG A 83 17.75 0.37 12.48
C ARG A 83 17.22 0.20 11.06
N THR A 84 17.17 -1.01 10.54
CA THR A 84 16.57 -1.29 9.24
C THR A 84 15.06 -1.13 9.36
N GLN A 85 14.48 -0.26 8.54
CA GLN A 85 13.06 0.10 8.61
C GLN A 85 12.26 -0.65 7.55
N TRP A 86 11.16 -1.28 7.94
CA TRP A 86 10.32 -2.16 7.11
C TRP A 86 8.85 -1.72 7.04
N SER A 87 8.50 -0.71 7.84
CA SER A 87 7.13 -0.21 7.97
C SER A 87 6.45 0.00 6.60
N ASN A 88 5.24 -0.51 6.45
CA ASN A 88 4.44 -0.41 5.22
C ASN A 88 5.06 -1.03 3.96
N ALA A 89 6.07 -1.90 4.06
CA ALA A 89 6.59 -2.61 2.90
C ALA A 89 5.51 -3.44 2.19
N ILE A 90 5.50 -3.36 0.87
CA ILE A 90 4.49 -3.99 0.01
C ILE A 90 5.00 -5.36 -0.42
N GLY A 91 4.10 -6.35 -0.50
CA GLY A 91 4.45 -7.71 -0.96
C GLY A 91 5.44 -8.47 -0.08
N LEU A 92 5.80 -7.97 1.10
CA LEU A 92 6.78 -8.58 2.00
C LEU A 92 6.41 -10.02 2.41
N HIS A 93 5.11 -10.31 2.51
CA HIS A 93 4.60 -11.66 2.77
C HIS A 93 4.93 -12.69 1.67
N THR A 94 5.34 -12.22 0.49
CA THR A 94 5.77 -13.05 -0.65
C THR A 94 7.29 -13.14 -0.81
N ALA A 95 8.05 -12.45 0.04
CA ALA A 95 9.51 -12.51 0.01
C ALA A 95 10.00 -13.95 0.26
N ARG A 96 11.10 -14.31 -0.40
CA ARG A 96 11.70 -15.65 -0.36
C ARG A 96 12.92 -15.65 0.56
N ASN A 97 13.19 -16.81 1.17
CA ASN A 97 14.38 -17.03 2.01
C ASN A 97 14.55 -15.99 3.12
N ILE A 98 13.44 -15.62 3.78
CA ILE A 98 13.46 -14.68 4.90
C ILE A 98 14.23 -15.30 6.07
N PRO A 99 15.26 -14.64 6.63
CA PRO A 99 15.97 -15.15 7.80
C PRO A 99 15.03 -15.33 9.01
N GLU A 100 15.07 -16.47 9.69
CA GLU A 100 14.17 -16.77 10.83
C GLU A 100 14.24 -15.70 11.94
N GLU A 101 15.44 -15.19 12.22
CA GLU A 101 15.65 -14.14 13.23
C GLU A 101 14.94 -12.83 12.88
N LEU A 102 14.67 -12.57 11.59
CA LEU A 102 14.01 -11.36 11.15
C LEU A 102 12.53 -11.34 11.55
N HIS A 103 11.87 -12.49 11.63
CA HIS A 103 10.50 -12.60 12.15
C HIS A 103 10.39 -12.26 13.65
N LYS A 104 11.51 -12.31 14.39
CA LYS A 104 11.55 -11.90 15.81
C LYS A 104 11.65 -10.38 15.96
N HIS A 105 12.01 -9.65 14.91
CA HIS A 105 12.07 -8.20 14.93
C HIS A 105 10.66 -7.60 14.85
N PRO A 106 10.20 -6.81 15.85
CA PRO A 106 8.83 -6.33 15.91
C PRO A 106 8.37 -5.55 14.67
N GLU A 107 9.22 -4.67 14.13
CA GLU A 107 8.87 -3.89 12.93
C GLU A 107 8.68 -4.77 11.70
N PHE A 108 9.56 -5.75 11.52
CA PHE A 108 9.47 -6.64 10.38
C PHE A 108 8.24 -7.53 10.49
N SER A 109 8.02 -8.12 11.67
CA SER A 109 6.87 -8.99 11.92
C SER A 109 5.54 -8.26 11.70
N ALA A 110 5.42 -7.03 12.21
CA ALA A 110 4.25 -6.20 11.99
C ALA A 110 4.08 -5.82 10.50
N ALA A 111 5.15 -5.44 9.81
CA ALA A 111 5.09 -5.13 8.38
C ALA A 111 4.75 -6.35 7.51
N PHE A 112 5.26 -7.53 7.84
CA PHE A 112 4.96 -8.79 7.17
C PHE A 112 3.47 -9.13 7.28
N ILE A 113 2.92 -9.09 8.49
CA ILE A 113 1.49 -9.36 8.75
C ILE A 113 0.60 -8.30 8.09
N LEU A 114 0.97 -7.02 8.16
CA LEU A 114 0.24 -5.96 7.47
C LEU A 114 0.22 -6.21 5.96
N SER A 115 1.37 -6.57 5.38
CA SER A 115 1.48 -6.91 3.96
C SER A 115 0.58 -8.09 3.58
N GLN A 116 0.50 -9.12 4.42
CA GLN A 116 -0.41 -10.24 4.22
C GLN A 116 -1.88 -9.79 4.32
N GLY A 117 -2.22 -8.93 5.27
CA GLY A 117 -3.57 -8.38 5.42
C GLY A 117 -4.04 -7.60 4.19
N ILE A 118 -3.14 -6.84 3.55
CA ILE A 118 -3.42 -6.12 2.30
C ILE A 118 -3.77 -7.10 1.17
N GLU A 119 -3.05 -8.22 1.07
CA GLU A 119 -3.36 -9.24 0.06
C GLU A 119 -4.67 -9.97 0.35
N LEU A 120 -4.91 -10.32 1.62
CA LEU A 120 -6.13 -11.00 2.04
C LEU A 120 -7.40 -10.18 1.71
N VAL A 121 -7.39 -8.87 1.97
CA VAL A 121 -8.55 -8.03 1.63
C VAL A 121 -8.75 -7.96 0.12
N ARG A 122 -7.67 -7.91 -0.67
CA ARG A 122 -7.72 -7.90 -2.13
C ARG A 122 -8.39 -9.16 -2.67
N THR A 123 -8.10 -10.33 -2.09
CA THR A 123 -8.66 -11.62 -2.50
C THR A 123 -10.01 -11.96 -1.87
N GLY A 124 -10.59 -11.07 -1.03
CA GLY A 124 -11.91 -11.25 -0.43
C GLY A 124 -11.93 -11.85 0.98
N SER A 125 -10.76 -12.16 1.54
CA SER A 125 -10.56 -12.61 2.92
C SER A 125 -10.55 -11.44 3.91
N VAL A 126 -11.66 -10.68 3.95
CA VAL A 126 -11.71 -9.39 4.65
C VAL A 126 -11.61 -9.54 6.17
N GLU A 127 -12.21 -10.58 6.76
CA GLU A 127 -12.14 -10.80 8.21
C GLU A 127 -10.72 -11.20 8.66
N GLU A 128 -10.03 -12.04 7.88
CA GLU A 128 -8.64 -12.37 8.13
C GLU A 128 -7.75 -11.14 7.95
N ALA A 129 -8.02 -10.29 6.96
CA ALA A 129 -7.31 -9.04 6.77
C ALA A 129 -7.47 -8.10 7.98
N LEU A 130 -8.68 -7.90 8.49
CA LEU A 130 -8.93 -7.09 9.69
C LEU A 130 -8.20 -7.65 10.92
N THR A 131 -8.12 -8.98 11.03
CA THR A 131 -7.36 -9.65 12.09
C THR A 131 -5.86 -9.39 11.94
N ALA A 132 -5.32 -9.46 10.73
CA ALA A 132 -3.92 -9.16 10.44
C ALA A 132 -3.58 -7.69 10.78
N TYR A 133 -4.42 -6.73 10.42
CA TYR A 133 -4.20 -5.31 10.77
C TYR A 133 -4.15 -5.09 12.29
N LYS A 134 -5.08 -5.68 13.03
CA LYS A 134 -5.11 -5.61 14.50
C LYS A 134 -3.86 -6.25 15.11
N GLU A 135 -3.43 -7.39 14.58
CA GLU A 135 -2.25 -8.10 15.05
C GLU A 135 -0.96 -7.31 14.79
N ALA A 136 -0.83 -6.70 13.61
CA ALA A 136 0.31 -5.84 13.29
C ALA A 136 0.41 -4.65 14.28
N GLN A 137 -0.72 -4.02 14.63
CA GLN A 137 -0.76 -2.97 15.64
C GLN A 137 -0.55 -3.50 17.07
N ARG A 138 -0.90 -4.75 17.36
CA ARG A 138 -0.63 -5.38 18.66
C ARG A 138 0.87 -5.61 18.86
N ILE A 139 1.56 -6.09 17.82
CA ILE A 139 3.01 -6.30 17.83
C ILE A 139 3.75 -4.96 17.91
N MET A 140 3.27 -3.96 17.18
CA MET A 140 3.83 -2.62 17.18
C MET A 140 2.73 -1.57 17.41
N PRO A 141 2.45 -1.20 18.67
CA PRO A 141 1.41 -0.23 19.01
C PRO A 141 1.58 1.16 18.37
N HIS A 142 2.80 1.49 17.95
CA HIS A 142 3.13 2.75 17.27
C HIS A 142 3.25 2.60 15.75
N LEU A 143 2.82 1.48 15.17
CA LEU A 143 2.86 1.24 13.73
C LEU A 143 2.02 2.29 13.02
N LYS A 144 2.69 3.14 12.24
CA LYS A 144 2.03 4.10 11.37
C LYS A 144 1.66 3.40 10.07
N ILE A 145 0.46 2.83 10.05
CA ILE A 145 -0.12 2.27 8.82
C ILE A 145 -0.32 3.43 7.82
N SER A 146 0.21 3.27 6.61
CA SER A 146 0.15 4.30 5.58
C SER A 146 -1.30 4.61 5.15
N ALA A 147 -1.53 5.81 4.63
CA ALA A 147 -2.83 6.16 4.04
C ALA A 147 -3.21 5.20 2.90
N HIS A 148 -2.22 4.75 2.13
CA HIS A 148 -2.43 3.80 1.04
C HIS A 148 -2.89 2.44 1.56
N SER A 149 -2.25 1.89 2.60
CA SER A 149 -2.67 0.62 3.20
C SER A 149 -4.09 0.70 3.77
N TRP A 150 -4.41 1.80 4.49
CA TRP A 150 -5.79 2.03 4.94
C TRP A 150 -6.78 2.13 3.79
N ASN A 151 -6.41 2.82 2.71
CA ASN A 151 -7.24 2.92 1.53
C ASN A 151 -7.51 1.56 0.89
N GLN A 152 -6.49 0.71 0.77
CA GLN A 152 -6.61 -0.65 0.25
C GLN A 152 -7.61 -1.48 1.07
N LEU A 153 -7.54 -1.41 2.40
CA LEU A 153 -8.50 -2.08 3.29
C LEU A 153 -9.92 -1.56 3.09
N CYS A 154 -10.08 -0.23 2.95
CA CYS A 154 -11.38 0.40 2.72
C CYS A 154 -11.97 -0.02 1.37
N TRP A 155 -11.21 0.15 0.29
CA TRP A 155 -11.64 -0.09 -1.08
C TRP A 155 -12.04 -1.55 -1.29
N PHE A 156 -11.08 -2.47 -1.13
CA PHE A 156 -11.34 -3.88 -1.39
C PHE A 156 -12.35 -4.47 -0.41
N GLY A 157 -12.29 -4.08 0.87
CA GLY A 157 -13.28 -4.53 1.85
C GLY A 157 -14.69 -4.11 1.46
N THR A 158 -14.87 -2.88 0.97
CA THR A 158 -16.17 -2.38 0.50
C THR A 158 -16.65 -3.15 -0.72
N LEU A 159 -15.79 -3.38 -1.71
CA LEU A 159 -16.13 -4.13 -2.93
C LEU A 159 -16.45 -5.62 -2.65
N HIS A 160 -16.00 -6.15 -1.51
CA HIS A 160 -16.35 -7.49 -1.03
C HIS A 160 -17.54 -7.50 -0.07
N GLY A 161 -18.25 -6.38 0.08
CA GLY A 161 -19.50 -6.29 0.86
C GLY A 161 -19.32 -5.98 2.35
N TYR A 162 -18.13 -5.57 2.78
CA TYR A 162 -17.79 -5.27 4.18
C TYR A 162 -17.72 -3.77 4.49
N ALA A 163 -18.43 -2.93 3.73
CA ALA A 163 -18.36 -1.46 3.82
C ALA A 163 -18.35 -0.93 5.26
N SER A 164 -19.32 -1.36 6.08
CA SER A 164 -19.46 -0.90 7.47
C SER A 164 -18.31 -1.35 8.38
N ASN A 165 -17.69 -2.48 8.08
CA ASN A 165 -16.55 -3.00 8.83
C ASN A 165 -15.26 -2.27 8.48
N VAL A 166 -15.14 -1.69 7.28
CA VAL A 166 -13.90 -1.07 6.78
C VAL A 166 -13.98 0.45 6.61
N LEU A 167 -15.13 1.08 6.84
CA LEU A 167 -15.29 2.54 6.75
C LEU A 167 -14.29 3.31 7.63
N PHE A 168 -13.93 2.78 8.79
CA PHE A 168 -12.91 3.38 9.66
C PHE A 168 -11.54 3.49 8.96
N ALA A 169 -11.22 2.56 8.05
CA ALA A 169 -10.01 2.57 7.27
C ALA A 169 -10.05 3.72 6.25
N GLY A 170 -11.18 3.92 5.56
CA GLY A 170 -11.38 5.08 4.67
C GLY A 170 -11.22 6.41 5.41
N ASN A 171 -11.83 6.53 6.59
CA ASN A 171 -11.67 7.69 7.47
C ASN A 171 -10.21 7.92 7.85
N SER A 172 -9.47 6.85 8.15
CA SER A 172 -8.05 6.92 8.50
C SER A 172 -7.17 7.36 7.32
N ALA A 173 -7.44 6.84 6.11
CA ALA A 173 -6.72 7.22 4.90
C ALA A 173 -6.91 8.72 4.57
N VAL A 174 -8.16 9.20 4.61
CA VAL A 174 -8.49 10.61 4.34
C VAL A 174 -7.98 11.53 5.45
N ALA A 175 -7.97 11.09 6.72
CA ALA A 175 -7.35 11.87 7.80
C ALA A 175 -5.85 12.08 7.61
N ILE A 176 -5.13 11.10 7.04
CA ILE A 176 -3.69 11.20 6.76
C ILE A 176 -3.43 12.05 5.50
N ALA A 177 -4.26 11.90 4.46
CA ALA A 177 -4.08 12.60 3.18
C ALA A 177 -5.42 13.14 2.65
N PRO A 178 -5.93 14.26 3.21
CA PRO A 178 -7.29 14.77 2.94
C PRO A 178 -7.50 15.32 1.53
N GLU A 179 -6.41 15.64 0.83
CA GLU A 179 -6.40 16.15 -0.54
C GLU A 179 -6.25 15.05 -1.59
N ASN A 180 -6.05 13.79 -1.18
CA ASN A 180 -5.96 12.69 -2.12
C ASN A 180 -7.37 12.24 -2.55
N TRP A 181 -7.70 12.50 -3.82
CA TRP A 181 -9.01 12.21 -4.38
C TRP A 181 -9.33 10.71 -4.38
N ASP A 182 -8.33 9.83 -4.52
CA ASP A 182 -8.53 8.37 -4.56
C ASP A 182 -9.02 7.85 -3.20
N PHE A 183 -8.51 8.43 -2.13
CA PHE A 183 -8.89 8.05 -0.76
C PHE A 183 -10.29 8.56 -0.42
N ARG A 184 -10.62 9.76 -0.90
CA ARG A 184 -11.98 10.32 -0.82
C ARG A 184 -12.98 9.49 -1.62
N ASP A 185 -12.60 9.02 -2.81
CA ASP A 185 -13.47 8.19 -3.65
C ASP A 185 -13.78 6.87 -2.95
N SER A 186 -12.75 6.21 -2.43
CA SER A 186 -12.89 4.98 -1.66
C SER A 186 -13.74 5.18 -0.40
N GLN A 187 -13.58 6.30 0.31
CA GLN A 187 -14.40 6.66 1.46
C GLN A 187 -15.86 6.90 1.05
N ALA A 188 -16.12 7.59 -0.06
CA ALA A 188 -17.47 7.84 -0.55
C ALA A 188 -18.21 6.54 -0.87
N VAL A 189 -17.53 5.60 -1.54
CA VAL A 189 -18.11 4.28 -1.82
C VAL A 189 -18.42 3.52 -0.53
N ALA A 190 -17.51 3.54 0.45
CA ALA A 190 -17.73 2.89 1.74
C ALA A 190 -18.90 3.52 2.52
N ARG A 191 -18.97 4.86 2.60
CA ARG A 191 -20.06 5.58 3.26
C ARG A 191 -21.41 5.23 2.63
N GLY A 192 -21.50 5.33 1.31
CA GLY A 192 -22.74 5.10 0.59
C GLY A 192 -23.21 3.64 0.67
N ALA A 193 -22.29 2.68 0.57
CA ALA A 193 -22.58 1.26 0.78
C ALA A 193 -22.99 0.95 2.23
N SER A 194 -22.53 1.73 3.21
CA SER A 194 -22.95 1.67 4.61
C SER A 194 -24.24 2.48 4.92
N GLY A 195 -24.80 3.20 3.94
CA GLY A 195 -26.04 3.96 4.07
C GLY A 195 -25.88 5.46 4.36
N ASP A 196 -24.65 5.97 4.50
CA ASP A 196 -24.35 7.40 4.62
C ASP A 196 -24.29 8.06 3.24
N LEU A 197 -25.46 8.29 2.63
CA LEU A 197 -25.56 8.89 1.30
C LEU A 197 -25.18 10.38 1.28
N GLU A 198 -25.43 11.10 2.37
CA GLU A 198 -25.08 12.51 2.50
C GLU A 198 -23.55 12.68 2.52
N GLY A 199 -22.85 11.93 3.38
CA GLY A 199 -21.39 11.96 3.41
C GLY A 199 -20.75 11.44 2.13
N ALA A 200 -21.34 10.41 1.50
CA ALA A 200 -20.87 9.94 0.19
C ALA A 200 -21.00 11.02 -0.90
N HIS A 201 -22.09 11.78 -0.90
CA HIS A 201 -22.30 12.88 -1.83
C HIS A 201 -21.29 14.02 -1.64
N ASP A 202 -21.03 14.40 -0.39
CA ASP A 202 -20.04 15.44 -0.05
C ASP A 202 -18.63 15.05 -0.53
N ASP A 203 -18.21 13.80 -0.28
CA ASP A 203 -16.91 13.31 -0.71
C ASP A 203 -16.80 13.24 -2.24
N LEU A 204 -17.86 12.81 -2.94
CA LEU A 204 -17.89 12.80 -4.41
C LEU A 204 -17.86 14.22 -5.00
N LYS A 205 -18.58 15.18 -4.42
CA LYS A 205 -18.55 16.59 -4.87
C LYS A 205 -17.17 17.20 -4.68
N PHE A 206 -16.52 16.96 -3.55
CA PHE A 206 -15.16 17.40 -3.30
C PHE A 206 -14.20 16.95 -4.42
N ILE A 207 -14.32 15.70 -4.87
CA ILE A 207 -13.47 15.15 -5.93
C ILE A 207 -13.72 15.85 -7.28
N LEU A 208 -14.98 16.15 -7.61
CA LEU A 208 -15.34 16.83 -8.87
C LEU A 208 -14.82 18.28 -8.95
N GLU A 209 -14.75 18.96 -7.80
CA GLU A 209 -14.33 20.36 -7.72
C GLU A 209 -12.80 20.53 -7.76
N LYS A 210 -12.04 19.44 -7.57
CA LYS A 210 -10.58 19.46 -7.53
C LYS A 210 -9.97 19.19 -8.90
N ASN A 211 -9.16 20.16 -9.38
CA ASN A 211 -8.40 20.05 -10.63
C ASN A 211 -7.35 18.93 -10.65
N SER A 212 -7.02 18.31 -9.50
CA SER A 212 -6.06 17.21 -9.37
C SER A 212 -6.65 15.82 -9.68
N TRP A 213 -7.92 15.74 -10.09
CA TRP A 213 -8.59 14.47 -10.37
C TRP A 213 -8.12 13.82 -11.68
N ASN A 214 -7.14 12.95 -11.55
CA ASN A 214 -6.53 12.20 -12.65
C ASN A 214 -7.13 10.78 -12.81
N ALA A 215 -8.46 10.67 -12.85
CA ALA A 215 -9.16 9.42 -13.14
C ALA A 215 -9.53 9.30 -14.63
N SER A 216 -9.81 8.08 -15.09
CA SER A 216 -10.32 7.83 -16.45
C SER A 216 -11.70 8.46 -16.66
N GLU A 217 -12.04 8.87 -17.89
CA GLU A 217 -13.34 9.49 -18.16
C GLU A 217 -14.52 8.56 -17.81
N ASN A 218 -14.31 7.24 -17.85
CA ASN A 218 -15.32 6.28 -17.41
C ASN A 218 -15.58 6.38 -15.90
N VAL A 219 -14.54 6.39 -15.07
CA VAL A 219 -14.66 6.62 -13.62
C VAL A 219 -15.38 7.94 -13.38
N LYS A 220 -14.98 9.01 -14.09
CA LYS A 220 -15.61 10.32 -13.94
C LYS A 220 -17.11 10.30 -14.24
N ARG A 221 -17.49 9.63 -15.32
CA ARG A 221 -18.89 9.43 -15.71
C ARG A 221 -19.68 8.65 -14.66
N ILE A 222 -19.11 7.59 -14.10
CA ILE A 222 -19.75 6.79 -13.04
C ILE A 222 -19.98 7.64 -11.79
N ARG A 223 -18.98 8.40 -11.33
CA ARG A 223 -19.12 9.25 -10.14
C ARG A 223 -20.16 10.37 -10.32
N ARG A 224 -20.22 10.99 -11.50
CA ARG A 224 -21.29 11.96 -11.85
C ARG A 224 -22.68 11.30 -11.84
N LYS A 225 -22.81 10.07 -12.36
CA LYS A 225 -24.07 9.29 -12.29
C LYS A 225 -24.47 9.03 -10.85
N TRP A 226 -23.54 8.64 -9.98
CA TRP A 226 -23.82 8.40 -8.56
C TRP A 226 -24.30 9.65 -7.85
N ILE A 227 -23.65 10.80 -8.05
CA ILE A 227 -24.11 12.09 -7.50
C ILE A 227 -25.55 12.37 -7.92
N SER A 228 -25.86 12.26 -9.22
CA SER A 228 -27.21 12.50 -9.73
C SER A 228 -28.24 11.55 -9.12
N LEU A 229 -27.89 10.27 -8.90
CA LEU A 229 -28.79 9.31 -8.27
C LEU A 229 -29.05 9.67 -6.80
N ILE A 230 -28.00 10.01 -6.05
CA ILE A 230 -28.13 10.42 -4.64
C ILE A 230 -28.99 11.68 -4.52
N GLU A 231 -28.83 12.67 -5.41
CA GLU A 231 -29.65 13.89 -5.44
C GLU A 231 -31.13 13.61 -5.72
N THR A 232 -31.46 12.47 -6.33
CA THR A 232 -32.84 12.00 -6.54
C THR A 232 -33.33 11.04 -5.44
N GLY A 233 -32.54 10.82 -4.39
CA GLY A 233 -32.86 9.90 -3.29
C GLY A 233 -32.64 8.42 -3.61
N VAL A 234 -31.92 8.10 -4.69
CA VAL A 234 -31.62 6.73 -5.11
C VAL A 234 -30.22 6.37 -4.63
N ASN A 235 -30.08 5.24 -3.91
CA ASN A 235 -28.78 4.71 -3.52
C ASN A 235 -28.09 4.04 -4.72
N PRO A 236 -26.95 4.58 -5.23
CA PRO A 236 -26.25 3.96 -6.34
C PRO A 236 -25.36 2.77 -5.93
N PHE A 237 -25.05 2.60 -4.65
CA PHE A 237 -24.08 1.63 -4.14
C PHE A 237 -24.73 0.25 -3.89
N THR A 238 -25.40 -0.28 -4.91
CA THR A 238 -25.97 -1.64 -4.86
C THR A 238 -24.87 -2.69 -5.01
N ALA A 239 -25.15 -3.93 -4.57
CA ALA A 239 -24.22 -5.05 -4.76
C ALA A 239 -23.82 -5.24 -6.25
N ASP A 240 -24.77 -5.04 -7.17
CA ASP A 240 -24.52 -5.13 -8.62
C ASP A 240 -23.60 -4.01 -9.12
N GLU A 241 -23.83 -2.76 -8.68
CA GLU A 241 -22.96 -1.64 -9.07
C GLU A 241 -21.55 -1.82 -8.50
N LEU A 242 -21.42 -2.24 -7.23
CA LEU A 242 -20.11 -2.52 -6.62
C LEU A 242 -19.40 -3.70 -7.29
N HIS A 243 -20.15 -4.70 -7.75
CA HIS A 243 -19.57 -5.77 -8.57
C HIS A 243 -19.00 -5.23 -9.88
N ILE A 244 -19.72 -4.36 -10.58
CA ILE A 244 -19.23 -3.71 -11.81
C ILE A 244 -17.97 -2.89 -11.52
N VAL A 245 -17.96 -2.10 -10.45
CA VAL A 245 -16.78 -1.33 -10.03
C VAL A 245 -15.61 -2.27 -9.78
N ARG A 246 -15.81 -3.38 -9.08
CA ARG A 246 -14.76 -4.38 -8.85
C ARG A 246 -14.21 -4.98 -10.14
N GLU A 247 -15.03 -5.24 -11.15
CA GLU A 247 -14.53 -5.81 -12.42
C GLU A 247 -13.86 -4.77 -13.32
N THR A 248 -14.07 -3.47 -13.08
CA THR A 248 -13.62 -2.40 -13.98
C THR A 248 -12.57 -1.45 -13.38
N GLU A 249 -12.42 -1.45 -12.06
CA GLU A 249 -11.60 -0.49 -11.30
C GLU A 249 -10.72 -1.15 -10.21
N ALA A 250 -10.74 -2.49 -10.08
CA ALA A 250 -9.91 -3.24 -9.13
C ALA A 250 -8.49 -3.57 -9.65
#